data_AF-A0A519PQ78-F1
#
_entry.id   AF-A0A519PQ78-F1
#
_cell.length_a   1.000
_cell.length_b   1.000
_cell.length_c   1.000
_cell.angle_alpha   90.00
_cell.angle_beta   90.00
_cell.angle_gamma   90.00
#
_symmetry.space_group_name_H-M   'P 1'
#
loop_
_entity.id
_entity.type
_entity.pdbx_description
1 polymer ?
#
loop_
_entity_poly.entity_id
_entity_poly.type
_entity_poly.pdbx_seq_one_letter_code
_entity_poly.pdbx_strand_id
1 'polypeptide(L)' 'FWVSSNGCTTKDDLRPIVQMRGGSAVITLRRIEEDPCDQPVTEGVELQWSFEELGLPQGAPVSVNNPYQMPASLLPTS' A
#
# COMPACT_ATOMS: atom_id res chain seq x y z
N PHE A 1 -8.78 1.87 0.65
CA PHE A 1 -8.07 0.58 0.54
C PHE A 1 -6.93 0.59 1.55
N TRP A 2 -6.48 -0.59 1.97
CA TRP A 2 -5.59 -0.77 3.12
C TRP A 2 -4.25 -1.30 2.63
N VAL A 3 -3.18 -0.82 3.23
CA VAL A 3 -1.81 -1.23 2.93
C VAL A 3 -1.16 -1.55 4.27
N SER A 4 -0.71 -2.78 4.46
CA SER A 4 0.21 -3.14 5.55
C SER A 4 1.65 -3.00 5.06
N SER A 5 2.48 -2.31 5.83
CA SER A 5 3.93 -2.20 5.61
C SER A 5 4.66 -2.35 6.94
N ASN A 6 5.96 -2.68 6.96
CA ASN A 6 6.77 -3.08 8.13
C ASN A 6 6.98 -2.04 9.25
N GLY A 7 6.03 -1.13 9.50
CA GLY A 7 6.01 -0.33 10.73
C GLY A 7 6.64 1.05 10.65
N CYS A 8 7.60 1.27 9.76
CA CYS A 8 8.26 2.57 9.58
C CYS A 8 7.71 3.38 8.40
N THR A 9 6.95 2.74 7.53
CA THR A 9 6.51 3.36 6.28
C THR A 9 5.35 4.33 6.53
N THR A 10 5.51 5.58 6.13
CA THR A 10 4.48 6.60 6.15
C THR A 10 3.86 6.79 4.76
N LYS A 11 2.80 7.60 4.68
CA LYS A 11 2.15 7.95 3.40
C LYS A 11 3.10 8.72 2.49
N ASP A 12 4.05 9.48 3.04
CA ASP A 12 5.01 10.30 2.29
C ASP A 12 6.13 9.45 1.69
N ASP A 13 6.41 8.27 2.25
CA ASP A 13 7.39 7.32 1.72
C ASP A 13 6.87 6.58 0.49
N LEU A 14 5.56 6.59 0.25
CA LEU A 14 4.90 5.82 -0.81
C LEU A 14 4.13 6.71 -1.79
N ARG A 15 4.43 6.53 -3.07
CA ARG A 15 3.61 7.05 -4.18
C ARG A 15 2.69 5.94 -4.70
N PRO A 16 1.36 6.10 -4.65
CA PRO A 16 0.46 5.26 -5.41
C PRO A 16 0.60 5.55 -6.90
N ILE A 17 0.79 4.50 -7.69
CA ILE A 17 0.79 4.56 -9.16
C ILE A 17 -0.47 3.84 -9.63
N VAL A 18 -1.35 4.59 -10.28
CA VAL A 18 -2.63 4.08 -10.79
C VAL A 18 -2.47 3.74 -12.27
N GLN A 19 -2.82 2.50 -12.64
CA GLN A 19 -2.81 2.02 -14.02
C GLN A 19 -4.15 1.41 -14.37
N MET A 20 -4.75 1.82 -15.49
CA MET A 20 -5.98 1.20 -15.98
C MET A 20 -5.65 -0.08 -16.76
N ARG A 21 -6.27 -1.21 -16.38
CA ARG A 21 -6.16 -2.49 -17.09
C ARG A 21 -7.51 -3.16 -17.19
N GLY A 22 -7.99 -3.38 -18.43
CA GLY A 22 -9.22 -4.13 -18.68
C GLY A 22 -10.46 -3.59 -17.97
N GLY A 23 -10.57 -2.27 -17.79
CA GLY A 23 -11.69 -1.63 -17.10
C GLY A 23 -11.56 -1.51 -15.58
N SER A 24 -10.47 -2.03 -15.00
CA SER A 24 -10.16 -1.92 -13.57
C SER A 24 -8.92 -1.06 -13.34
N ALA A 25 -8.89 -0.37 -12.20
CA ALA A 25 -7.72 0.36 -11.76
C ALA A 25 -6.80 -0.56 -10.95
N VAL A 26 -5.55 -0.69 -11.38
CA VAL A 26 -4.49 -1.37 -10.65
C VAL A 26 -3.64 -0.30 -9.96
N ILE A 27 -3.63 -0.33 -8.63
CA ILE A 27 -2.88 0.59 -7.79
C ILE A 27 -1.61 -0.12 -7.34
N THR A 28 -0.45 0.35 -7.75
CA THR A 28 0.86 -0.17 -7.30
C THR A 28 1.52 0.85 -6.39
N LEU A 29 2.01 0.43 -5.24
CA LEU A 29 2.73 1.32 -4.33
C LEU A 29 4.21 1.34 -4.69
N ARG A 30 4.77 2.52 -4.88
CA ARG A 30 6.19 2.72 -5.15
C ARG A 30 6.80 3.56 -4.05
N ARG A 31 7.90 3.08 -3.46
CA ARG A 31 8.68 3.84 -2.51
C ARG A 31 9.38 5.03 -3.16
N ILE A 32 9.32 6.19 -2.51
CA ILE A 32 9.92 7.46 -2.97
C ILE A 32 11.31 7.62 -2.35
N GLU A 33 11.47 7.32 -1.07
CA GLU A 33 12.74 7.38 -0.33
C GLU A 33 13.07 6.04 0.29
N GLU A 34 14.36 5.68 0.33
CA GLU A 34 14.82 4.47 1.02
C GLU A 34 14.49 4.57 2.51
N ASP A 35 13.82 3.55 3.04
CA ASP A 35 13.41 3.46 4.45
C ASP A 35 14.65 3.04 5.27
N PRO A 36 15.24 3.88 6.14
CA PRO A 36 16.31 3.47 7.04
C PRO A 36 15.75 2.70 8.25
N CYS A 37 14.67 1.94 8.07
CA CYS A 37 13.90 1.31 9.14
C CYS A 37 14.76 0.31 9.91
N ASP A 38 15.33 0.76 11.03
CA ASP A 38 16.14 -0.06 11.93
C ASP A 38 15.29 -0.85 12.94
N GLN A 39 13.99 -0.54 13.05
CA GLN A 39 13.04 -1.17 13.99
C GLN A 39 11.70 -1.47 13.31
N PRO A 40 11.58 -2.62 12.61
CA PRO A 40 10.32 -2.98 11.98
C PRO A 40 9.23 -3.26 13.01
N VAL A 41 8.04 -2.70 12.82
CA VAL A 41 6.85 -3.03 13.63
C VAL A 41 6.15 -4.22 12.97
N THR A 42 6.01 -5.31 13.71
CA THR A 42 5.49 -6.61 13.24
C THR A 42 4.05 -6.54 12.71
N GLU A 43 3.23 -5.66 13.29
CA GLU A 43 1.83 -5.46 12.88
C GLU A 43 1.71 -4.59 11.62
N GLY A 44 2.79 -3.87 11.32
CA GLY A 44 2.86 -2.90 10.26
C GLY A 44 2.04 -1.63 10.51
N VAL A 45 2.01 -0.75 9.52
CA VAL A 45 1.17 0.46 9.51
C VAL A 45 0.02 0.33 8.53
N GLU A 46 -1.08 0.98 8.82
CA GLU A 46 -2.22 1.12 7.92
C GLU A 46 -2.17 2.47 7.20
N LEU A 47 -2.16 2.45 5.87
CA LEU A 47 -2.20 3.66 5.05
C LEU A 47 -3.46 3.70 4.19
N GLN A 48 -4.07 4.89 4.11
CA GLN A 48 -5.32 5.12 3.39
C GLN A 48 -5.18 6.24 2.36
N TRP A 49 -5.75 5.98 1.18
CA TRP A 49 -6.08 7.00 0.19
C TRP A 49 -7.54 6.87 -0.21
N SER A 50 -8.16 8.01 -0.53
CA SER A 50 -9.48 8.12 -1.12
C SER A 50 -9.45 7.86 -2.63
N PHE A 51 -10.61 7.59 -3.22
CA PHE A 51 -10.74 7.48 -4.68
C PHE A 51 -10.39 8.81 -5.37
N GLU A 52 -10.79 9.93 -4.78
CA GLU A 52 -10.52 11.27 -5.31
C GLU A 52 -9.02 11.59 -5.32
N GLU A 53 -8.31 11.26 -4.23
CA GLU A 53 -6.84 11.41 -4.15
C GLU A 53 -6.11 10.60 -5.24
N LEU A 54 -6.72 9.51 -5.70
CA LEU A 54 -6.19 8.67 -6.77
C LEU A 54 -6.67 9.06 -8.18
N GLY A 55 -7.54 10.07 -8.31
CA GLY A 55 -8.16 10.44 -9.57
C GLY A 55 -9.12 9.36 -10.11
N LEU A 56 -9.71 8.55 -9.23
CA LEU A 56 -10.63 7.47 -9.58
C LEU A 56 -12.09 7.84 -9.29
N PRO A 57 -13.05 7.34 -10.09
CA PRO A 57 -14.46 7.42 -9.74
C PRO A 57 -14.76 6.68 -8.44
N GLN A 58 -15.72 7.19 -7.65
CA GLN A 58 -16.21 6.47 -6.49
C GLN A 58 -16.78 5.12 -6.89
N GLY A 59 -16.40 4.07 -6.14
CA GLY A 59 -16.86 2.71 -6.41
C GLY A 59 -16.22 2.03 -7.63
N ALA A 60 -15.20 2.65 -8.25
CA ALA A 60 -14.46 2.00 -9.33
C ALA A 60 -13.84 0.68 -8.84
N PRO A 61 -13.85 -0.38 -9.68
CA PRO A 61 -13.18 -1.62 -9.35
C PRO A 61 -11.67 -1.38 -9.26
N VAL A 62 -11.10 -1.68 -8.09
CA VAL A 62 -9.67 -1.49 -7.79
C VAL A 62 -9.01 -2.79 -7.38
N SER A 63 -7.75 -2.96 -7.80
CA SER A 63 -6.84 -3.99 -7.31
C SER A 63 -5.58 -3.31 -6.77
N VAL A 64 -5.17 -3.68 -5.56
CA VAL A 64 -3.98 -3.12 -4.92
C VAL A 64 -2.86 -4.14 -5.01
N ASN A 65 -1.75 -3.73 -5.63
CA ASN A 65 -0.50 -4.47 -5.63
C ASN A 65 0.44 -3.82 -4.61
N ASN A 66 0.51 -4.40 -3.42
CA ASN A 66 1.36 -3.94 -2.33
C ASN A 66 2.62 -4.82 -2.24
N PRO A 67 3.78 -4.37 -2.77
CA PRO A 67 5.02 -5.13 -2.67
C PRO A 67 5.61 -5.15 -1.25
N TYR A 68 5.09 -4.34 -0.32
CA TYR A 68 5.52 -4.26 1.08
C TYR A 68 4.63 -5.09 2.02
N GLN A 69 3.65 -5.80 1.47
CA GLN A 69 2.83 -6.71 2.25
C GLN A 69 3.74 -7.78 2.85
N MET A 70 3.77 -7.88 4.18
CA MET A 70 4.49 -8.97 4.82
C MET A 70 3.96 -10.32 4.33
N PRO A 71 4.85 -11.29 4.06
CA PRO A 71 4.40 -12.65 3.81
C PRO A 71 3.58 -13.13 5.00
N ALA A 72 2.42 -13.72 4.73
CA ALA A 72 1.52 -14.22 5.78
C ALA A 72 2.19 -15.24 6.73
N SER A 73 3.30 -15.87 6.30
CA SER A 73 4.13 -16.76 7.10
C SER A 73 4.93 -16.08 8.21
N LEU A 74 5.04 -14.74 8.20
CA LEU A 74 5.72 -13.95 9.24
C LEU A 74 4.73 -13.25 10.18
N LEU A 75 3.42 -13.36 9.94
CA LEU A 75 2.40 -12.89 10.86
C LEU A 75 2.34 -13.88 12.04
N PRO A 76 2.40 -13.41 13.31
CA PRO A 76 2.20 -14.29 14.45
C PRO A 76 0.78 -14.89 14.36
N THR A 77 0.69 -16.21 14.31
CA THR A 77 -0.58 -16.92 14.44
C THR A 77 -1.10 -16.67 15.86
N SER A 78 -2.19 -15.90 15.99
CA SER A 78 -2.97 -15.82 17.24
C SER A 78 -3.45 -17.20 17.68
#